data_AF-A0A7C5FMZ7-F1
#
_entry.id   AF-A0A7C5FMZ7-F1
#
_cell.length_a   1.000
_cell.length_b   1.000
_cell.length_c   1.000
_cell.angle_alpha   90.00
_cell.angle_beta   90.00
_cell.angle_gamma   90.00
#
_symmetry.space_group_name_H-M   'P 1'
#
loop_
_entity.id
_entity.type
_entity.pdbx_description
1 polymer ?
#
loop_
_entity_poly.entity_id
_entity_poly.type
_entity_poly.pdbx_seq_one_letter_code
_entity_poly.pdbx_strand_id
1 'polypeptide(L)'
;EMYLNVKESSGRFYIQYANYHGAGGSTSVDTLNSNQSYVENEWHYITLTVAEQGSNIEVHIYLDGVDVSDGNNVFLKGNVISGSTFNIGNLNYDTDSKSFYHLNGSIDEFMFFNHVLTPTDVNNLYETLATEYQITGTVTKDGEPNANEVMIYNRTTAKLEDKVTSNASTGEFDLRWREYDPSQEYFVIAIDDDGVPHLDPIGHDRITKTEVT
;
A
#
# COMPACT_ATOMS: atom_id res chain seq x y z
N GLU A 1 17.31 -17.49 -7.90
CA GLU A 1 16.23 -16.52 -8.18
C GLU A 1 15.27 -16.49 -7.01
N MET A 2 14.65 -15.35 -6.72
CA MET A 2 13.72 -15.19 -5.61
C MET A 2 12.39 -14.69 -6.15
N TYR A 3 11.30 -15.29 -5.66
CA TYR A 3 9.96 -15.00 -6.11
C TYR A 3 9.04 -14.86 -4.90
N LEU A 4 8.35 -13.72 -4.80
CA LEU A 4 7.22 -13.56 -3.90
C LEU A 4 5.96 -13.97 -4.64
N ASN A 5 5.22 -14.93 -4.09
CA ASN A 5 4.01 -15.47 -4.69
C ASN A 5 2.86 -15.50 -3.68
N VAL A 6 1.65 -15.64 -4.22
CA VAL A 6 0.42 -15.78 -3.44
C VAL A 6 -0.14 -17.17 -3.70
N LYS A 7 -0.48 -17.91 -2.65
CA LYS A 7 -1.16 -19.20 -2.76
C LYS A 7 -2.66 -19.00 -2.62
N GLU A 8 -3.35 -18.89 -3.76
CA GLU A 8 -4.80 -18.66 -3.85
C GLU A 8 -5.60 -19.64 -2.98
N SER A 9 -5.29 -20.94 -3.02
CA SER A 9 -6.05 -21.97 -2.28
C SER A 9 -6.00 -21.89 -0.74
N SER A 10 -5.11 -21.09 -0.15
CA SER A 10 -4.96 -20.97 1.31
C SER A 10 -4.95 -19.54 1.82
N GLY A 11 -5.07 -18.54 0.93
CA GLY A 11 -4.91 -17.13 1.28
C GLY A 11 -3.56 -16.81 1.93
N ARG A 12 -2.48 -17.55 1.62
CA ARG A 12 -1.16 -17.32 2.25
C ARG A 12 -0.15 -16.80 1.24
N PHE A 13 0.77 -15.97 1.71
CA PHE A 13 1.96 -15.60 0.95
C PHE A 13 3.01 -16.69 1.09
N TYR A 14 3.81 -16.85 0.04
CA TYR A 14 5.01 -17.64 0.14
C TYR A 14 6.10 -17.08 -0.74
N ILE A 15 7.34 -17.27 -0.30
CA ILE A 15 8.52 -16.93 -1.06
C ILE A 15 9.14 -18.24 -1.52
N GLN A 16 9.48 -18.30 -2.79
CA GLN A 16 10.33 -19.35 -3.34
C GLN A 16 11.70 -18.78 -3.60
N TYR A 17 12.72 -19.49 -3.12
CA TYR A 17 14.10 -19.23 -3.46
C TYR A 17 14.68 -20.44 -4.19
N ALA A 18 15.02 -20.24 -5.46
CA ALA A 18 15.60 -21.27 -6.31
C ALA A 18 17.12 -21.09 -6.42
N ASN A 19 17.88 -22.07 -5.91
CA ASN A 19 19.31 -22.18 -6.15
C ASN A 19 19.58 -23.05 -7.38
N TYR A 20 20.24 -22.49 -8.39
CA TYR A 20 20.76 -23.28 -9.51
C TYR A 20 22.12 -23.86 -9.15
N HIS A 21 22.19 -25.18 -8.93
CA HIS A 21 23.43 -25.89 -8.62
C HIS A 21 24.19 -26.34 -9.88
N GLY A 22 24.48 -25.41 -10.80
CA GLY A 22 25.36 -25.66 -11.96
C GLY A 22 24.90 -26.79 -12.91
N ALA A 23 25.72 -27.08 -13.94
CA ALA A 23 25.42 -28.09 -14.95
C ALA A 23 25.48 -29.51 -14.36
N GLY A 24 24.30 -30.09 -14.07
CA GLY A 24 24.13 -31.44 -13.52
C GLY A 24 23.56 -31.49 -12.10
N GLY A 25 23.30 -30.35 -11.45
CA GLY A 25 22.67 -30.28 -10.13
C GLY A 25 21.13 -30.21 -10.18
N SER A 26 20.48 -30.77 -9.17
CA SER A 26 19.04 -30.52 -8.91
C SER A 26 18.83 -29.06 -8.53
N THR A 27 17.75 -28.43 -9.01
CA THR A 27 17.27 -27.17 -8.46
C THR A 27 16.70 -27.44 -7.07
N SER A 28 17.30 -26.87 -6.03
CA SER A 28 16.67 -26.83 -4.71
C SER A 28 15.83 -25.57 -4.63
N VAL A 29 14.51 -25.73 -4.53
CA VAL A 29 13.58 -24.63 -4.26
C VAL A 29 13.22 -24.71 -2.79
N ASP A 30 13.68 -23.74 -2.02
CA ASP A 30 13.23 -23.56 -0.64
C ASP A 30 11.99 -22.66 -0.65
N THR A 31 11.00 -22.99 0.17
CA THR A 31 9.75 -22.21 0.29
C THR A 31 9.57 -21.75 1.73
N LEU A 32 9.47 -20.43 1.91
CA LEU A 32 9.04 -19.81 3.16
C LEU A 32 7.56 -19.43 3.03
N ASN A 33 6.71 -19.88 3.95
CA ASN A 33 5.30 -19.53 3.96
C ASN A 33 5.02 -18.44 5.00
N SER A 34 3.98 -17.65 4.79
CA SER A 34 3.36 -16.93 5.89
C SER A 34 2.63 -17.90 6.82
N ASN A 35 2.70 -17.64 8.12
CA ASN A 35 1.96 -18.36 9.16
C ASN A 35 0.51 -17.83 9.32
N GLN A 36 0.21 -16.67 8.73
CA GLN A 36 -1.12 -16.06 8.63
C GLN A 36 -1.60 -16.00 7.19
N SER A 37 -2.93 -15.97 7.02
CA SER A 37 -3.60 -15.74 5.74
C SER A 37 -4.08 -14.29 5.59
N TYR A 38 -4.07 -13.77 4.37
CA TYR A 38 -4.69 -12.50 4.01
C TYR A 38 -6.19 -12.66 3.73
N VAL A 39 -6.90 -11.53 3.68
CA VAL A 39 -8.33 -11.47 3.34
C VAL A 39 -8.47 -11.15 1.86
N GLU A 40 -9.21 -11.98 1.13
CA GLU A 40 -9.38 -11.75 -0.31
C GLU A 40 -10.17 -10.47 -0.60
N ASN A 41 -9.82 -9.78 -1.69
CA ASN A 41 -10.44 -8.54 -2.16
C ASN A 41 -10.26 -7.32 -1.22
N GLU A 42 -9.25 -7.36 -0.36
CA GLU A 42 -8.80 -6.22 0.45
C GLU A 42 -7.38 -5.78 0.06
N TRP A 43 -7.05 -4.52 0.34
CA TRP A 43 -5.69 -4.02 0.19
C TRP A 43 -4.84 -4.56 1.33
N HIS A 44 -3.69 -5.14 0.99
CA HIS A 44 -2.71 -5.61 1.95
C HIS A 44 -1.34 -5.01 1.66
N TYR A 45 -0.63 -4.60 2.71
CA TYR A 45 0.75 -4.16 2.61
C TYR A 45 1.68 -5.33 2.88
N ILE A 46 2.46 -5.71 1.88
CA ILE A 46 3.36 -6.87 1.96
C ILE A 46 4.80 -6.38 1.88
N THR A 47 5.61 -6.76 2.86
CA THR A 47 7.05 -6.48 2.84
C THR A 47 7.86 -7.77 2.92
N LEU A 48 8.91 -7.83 2.11
CA LEU A 48 9.95 -8.84 2.16
C LEU A 48 11.23 -8.17 2.64
N THR A 49 11.86 -8.70 3.68
CA THR A 49 13.24 -8.32 4.03
C THR A 49 14.18 -9.49 3.78
N VAL A 50 15.37 -9.20 3.27
CA VAL A 50 16.39 -10.21 2.99
C VAL A 50 17.75 -9.69 3.44
N ALA A 51 18.32 -10.34 4.46
CA ALA A 51 19.64 -10.02 4.99
C ALA A 51 20.65 -11.09 4.62
N GLU A 52 21.81 -10.70 4.09
CA GLU A 52 22.91 -11.65 3.87
C GLU A 52 23.56 -12.03 5.21
N GLN A 53 23.68 -13.33 5.46
CA GLN A 53 24.23 -13.95 6.66
C GLN A 53 25.32 -14.95 6.27
N GLY A 54 26.46 -14.42 5.82
CA GLY A 54 27.57 -15.24 5.31
C GLY A 54 27.23 -15.89 3.97
N SER A 55 27.06 -17.21 3.95
CA SER A 55 26.62 -17.96 2.76
C SER A 55 25.12 -18.26 2.74
N ASN A 56 24.37 -17.69 3.68
CA ASN A 56 22.93 -17.82 3.77
C ASN A 56 22.29 -16.44 3.63
N ILE A 57 20.98 -16.42 3.41
CA ILE A 57 20.14 -15.25 3.57
C ILE A 57 19.10 -15.52 4.65
N GLU A 58 18.83 -14.51 5.47
CA GLU A 58 17.72 -14.48 6.41
C GLU A 58 16.57 -13.70 5.78
N VAL A 59 15.40 -14.32 5.73
CA VAL A 59 14.23 -13.79 5.02
C VAL A 59 13.05 -13.66 5.98
N HIS A 60 12.37 -12.51 5.95
CA HIS A 60 11.11 -12.29 6.66
C HIS A 60 10.00 -11.87 5.71
N ILE A 61 8.77 -12.30 6.02
CA ILE A 61 7.52 -11.86 5.39
C ILE A 61 6.77 -11.02 6.40
N TYR A 62 6.40 -9.80 6.01
CA TYR A 62 5.48 -8.97 6.78
C TYR A 62 4.18 -8.81 6.01
N LEU A 63 3.06 -8.94 6.73
CA LEU A 63 1.71 -8.67 6.26
C LEU A 63 1.13 -7.58 7.16
N ASP A 64 0.72 -6.46 6.56
CA ASP A 64 0.10 -5.32 7.25
C ASP A 64 0.94 -4.85 8.45
N GLY A 65 2.25 -4.75 8.22
CA GLY A 65 3.23 -4.31 9.21
C GLY A 65 3.70 -5.38 10.21
N VAL A 66 3.10 -6.58 10.21
CA VAL A 66 3.39 -7.65 11.19
C VAL A 66 4.22 -8.76 10.56
N ASP A 67 5.27 -9.20 11.25
CA ASP A 67 6.06 -10.37 10.81
C ASP A 67 5.21 -11.64 10.91
N VAL A 68 4.96 -12.25 9.76
CA VAL A 68 4.17 -13.48 9.60
C VAL A 68 5.02 -14.63 9.08
N SER A 69 6.34 -14.57 9.22
CA SER A 69 7.23 -15.65 8.77
C SER A 69 6.95 -16.95 9.53
N ASP A 70 6.80 -18.07 8.81
CA ASP A 70 6.67 -19.39 9.42
C ASP A 70 8.04 -19.91 9.88
N GLY A 71 8.41 -19.56 11.13
CA GLY A 71 9.65 -19.97 11.79
C GLY A 71 10.53 -18.80 12.22
N ASN A 72 11.31 -19.00 13.29
CA ASN A 72 12.27 -18.01 13.75
C ASN A 72 13.54 -18.11 12.87
N ASN A 73 13.76 -17.13 11.99
CA ASN A 73 14.96 -16.91 11.18
C ASN A 73 15.23 -18.04 10.16
N VAL A 74 14.66 -17.89 8.97
CA VAL A 74 14.83 -18.88 7.91
C VAL A 74 16.08 -18.55 7.10
N PHE A 75 17.18 -19.23 7.45
CA PHE A 75 18.42 -19.20 6.69
C PHE A 75 18.26 -20.05 5.43
N LEU A 76 18.03 -19.39 4.29
CA LEU A 76 18.12 -20.03 2.98
C LEU A 76 19.58 -19.99 2.52
N LYS A 77 20.11 -21.09 1.98
CA LYS A 77 21.48 -21.08 1.45
C LYS A 77 21.52 -20.23 0.19
N GLY A 78 22.49 -19.33 0.04
CA GLY A 78 22.69 -18.54 -1.20
C GLY A 78 22.89 -17.05 -0.97
N ASN A 79 22.97 -16.29 -2.06
CA ASN A 79 23.08 -14.82 -2.09
C ASN A 79 21.97 -14.25 -3.00
N VAL A 80 21.61 -12.97 -2.84
CA VAL A 80 20.52 -12.31 -3.59
C VAL A 80 21.02 -11.70 -4.91
N ILE A 81 21.73 -12.50 -5.71
CA ILE A 81 22.23 -12.04 -7.01
C ILE A 81 21.47 -12.76 -8.12
N SER A 82 20.73 -11.99 -8.92
CA SER A 82 20.06 -12.48 -10.12
C SER A 82 20.47 -11.64 -11.33
N GLY A 83 20.77 -12.30 -12.44
CA GLY A 83 20.96 -11.65 -13.74
C GLY A 83 19.68 -11.58 -14.58
N SER A 84 18.57 -12.12 -14.06
CA SER A 84 17.29 -12.22 -14.75
C SER A 84 16.46 -10.95 -14.62
N THR A 85 15.48 -10.78 -15.51
CA THR A 85 14.51 -9.67 -15.45
C THR A 85 13.72 -9.69 -14.14
N PHE A 86 13.54 -8.51 -13.55
CA PHE A 86 12.63 -8.32 -12.43
C PHE A 86 11.19 -8.21 -12.95
N ASN A 87 10.32 -9.13 -12.52
CA ASN A 87 8.94 -9.22 -12.99
C ASN A 87 7.97 -8.84 -11.86
N ILE A 88 6.94 -8.07 -12.19
CA ILE A 88 5.85 -7.67 -11.27
C ILE A 88 4.53 -8.12 -11.88
N GLY A 89 3.67 -8.74 -11.08
CA GLY A 89 2.33 -9.19 -11.51
C GLY A 89 2.33 -10.46 -12.37
N ASN A 90 3.50 -11.07 -12.62
CA ASN A 90 3.59 -12.37 -13.27
C ASN A 90 4.86 -13.14 -12.86
N LEU A 91 4.79 -14.46 -13.01
CA LEU A 91 5.94 -15.35 -12.96
C LEU A 91 6.10 -16.03 -14.33
N ASN A 92 7.22 -15.75 -15.00
CA ASN A 92 7.58 -16.37 -16.26
C ASN A 92 8.69 -17.40 -16.02
N TYR A 93 8.33 -18.69 -15.94
CA TYR A 93 9.29 -19.77 -15.76
C TYR A 93 10.01 -20.17 -17.07
N ASP A 94 9.42 -19.88 -18.24
CA ASP A 94 9.96 -20.28 -19.53
C ASP A 94 9.31 -19.47 -20.66
N THR A 95 10.13 -18.82 -21.50
CA THR A 95 9.69 -17.96 -22.61
C THR A 95 8.81 -18.66 -23.65
N ASP A 96 8.75 -20.01 -23.65
CA ASP A 96 7.98 -20.82 -24.59
C ASP A 96 6.77 -21.57 -23.99
N SER A 97 6.53 -21.47 -22.67
CA SER A 97 5.42 -22.18 -22.01
C SER A 97 4.21 -21.27 -21.79
N LYS A 98 3.03 -21.68 -22.27
CA LYS A 98 1.75 -20.93 -22.20
C LYS A 98 1.12 -20.87 -20.80
N SER A 99 1.83 -21.30 -19.76
CA SER A 99 1.34 -21.31 -18.39
C SER A 99 1.88 -20.09 -17.67
N PHE A 100 1.23 -18.95 -17.89
CA PHE A 100 1.55 -17.73 -17.19
C PHE A 100 0.83 -17.71 -15.84
N TYR A 101 1.60 -17.71 -14.75
CA TYR A 101 1.06 -17.37 -13.44
C TYR A 101 0.97 -15.85 -13.37
N HIS A 102 -0.23 -15.32 -13.50
CA HIS A 102 -0.49 -13.88 -13.42
C HIS A 102 -1.15 -13.55 -12.09
N LEU A 103 -0.81 -12.40 -11.53
CA LEU A 103 -1.59 -11.83 -10.45
C LEU A 103 -2.97 -11.43 -11.00
N ASN A 104 -4.02 -11.95 -10.37
CA ASN A 104 -5.38 -11.45 -10.55
C ASN A 104 -5.72 -10.46 -9.43
N GLY A 105 -5.24 -9.23 -9.58
CA GLY A 105 -5.37 -8.19 -8.56
C GLY A 105 -4.67 -6.90 -8.97
N SER A 106 -4.72 -5.91 -8.08
CA SER A 106 -4.05 -4.62 -8.25
C SER A 106 -2.78 -4.57 -7.40
N ILE A 107 -1.77 -3.84 -7.86
CA ILE A 107 -0.55 -3.51 -7.12
C ILE A 107 -0.44 -1.99 -7.11
N ASP A 108 -0.08 -1.43 -5.98
CA ASP A 108 0.21 -0.01 -5.81
C ASP A 108 1.42 0.19 -4.89
N GLU A 109 2.06 1.35 -4.97
CA GLU A 109 3.18 1.77 -4.12
C GLU A 109 4.34 0.76 -4.01
N PHE A 110 4.82 0.28 -5.17
CA PHE A 110 5.95 -0.65 -5.21
C PHE A 110 7.28 0.03 -4.85
N MET A 111 7.93 -0.46 -3.79
CA MET A 111 9.21 0.05 -3.29
C MET A 111 10.28 -1.03 -3.26
N PHE A 112 11.54 -0.64 -3.51
CA PHE A 112 12.70 -1.52 -3.39
C PHE A 112 13.86 -0.81 -2.70
N PHE A 113 14.38 -1.41 -1.63
CA PHE A 113 15.43 -0.83 -0.80
C PHE A 113 16.75 -1.59 -0.99
N ASN A 114 17.86 -0.85 -0.96
CA ASN A 114 19.22 -1.42 -0.99
C ASN A 114 19.75 -1.79 0.40
N HIS A 115 18.89 -1.79 1.42
CA HIS A 115 19.19 -2.16 2.79
C HIS A 115 18.00 -2.90 3.40
N VAL A 116 18.27 -3.60 4.50
CA VAL A 116 17.26 -4.35 5.25
C VAL A 116 16.47 -3.39 6.12
N LEU A 117 15.16 -3.33 5.92
CA LEU A 117 14.25 -2.61 6.81
C LEU A 117 14.13 -3.36 8.14
N THR A 118 14.13 -2.62 9.26
CA THR A 118 13.83 -3.21 10.57
C THR A 118 12.32 -3.44 10.72
N PRO A 119 11.86 -4.31 11.65
CA PRO A 119 10.43 -4.46 11.92
C PRO A 119 9.71 -3.13 12.21
N THR A 120 10.39 -2.20 12.89
CA THR A 120 9.86 -0.86 13.16
C THR A 120 9.76 -0.01 11.90
N ASP A 121 10.74 -0.07 11.00
CA ASP A 121 10.66 0.65 9.71
C ASP A 121 9.49 0.13 8.87
N VAL A 122 9.30 -1.19 8.84
CA VAL A 122 8.18 -1.82 8.12
C VAL A 122 6.84 -1.39 8.68
N ASN A 123 6.67 -1.41 10.01
CA ASN A 123 5.43 -0.96 10.65
C ASN A 123 5.19 0.55 10.42
N ASN A 124 6.20 1.41 10.53
CA ASN A 124 6.06 2.84 10.25
C ASN A 124 5.65 3.11 8.78
N LEU A 125 6.24 2.39 7.82
CA LEU A 125 5.86 2.48 6.41
C LEU A 125 4.43 2.00 6.18
N TYR A 126 4.06 0.87 6.78
CA TYR A 126 2.68 0.38 6.74
C TYR A 126 1.71 1.44 7.27
N GLU A 127 1.94 1.98 8.47
CA GLU A 127 1.06 3.00 9.06
C GLU A 127 0.97 4.23 8.16
N THR A 128 2.09 4.70 7.61
CA THR A 128 2.10 5.85 6.69
C THR A 128 1.25 5.60 5.44
N LEU A 129 1.31 4.39 4.87
CA LEU A 129 0.59 4.05 3.63
C LEU A 129 -0.85 3.61 3.87
N ALA A 130 -1.15 3.04 5.04
CA ALA A 130 -2.47 2.61 5.44
C ALA A 130 -3.32 3.75 5.98
N THR A 131 -2.70 4.83 6.47
CA THR A 131 -3.44 5.98 7.00
C THR A 131 -4.23 6.66 5.89
N GLU A 132 -5.55 6.59 6.02
CA GLU A 132 -6.48 7.39 5.24
C GLU A 132 -6.84 8.64 6.04
N TYR A 133 -6.64 9.79 5.43
CA TYR A 133 -7.02 11.06 6.03
C TYR A 133 -8.43 11.40 5.64
N GLN A 134 -9.25 11.70 6.64
CA GLN A 134 -10.64 12.04 6.45
C GLN A 134 -10.91 13.49 6.88
N ILE A 135 -11.53 14.25 6.00
CA ILE A 135 -12.16 15.53 6.32
C ILE A 135 -13.65 15.39 6.05
N THR A 136 -14.44 15.55 7.11
CA THR A 136 -15.90 15.61 7.02
C THR A 136 -16.42 16.95 7.49
N GLY A 137 -17.58 17.34 6.96
CA GLY A 137 -18.31 18.50 7.41
C GLY A 137 -19.65 18.62 6.70
N THR A 138 -20.32 19.76 6.88
CA THR A 138 -21.58 20.06 6.19
C THR A 138 -21.48 21.38 5.44
N VAL A 139 -21.95 21.42 4.20
CA VAL A 139 -22.15 22.63 3.41
C VAL A 139 -23.61 23.06 3.50
N THR A 140 -23.82 24.31 3.89
CA THR A 140 -25.15 24.93 3.95
C THR A 140 -25.19 26.24 3.19
N LYS A 141 -26.30 26.54 2.51
CA LYS A 141 -26.59 27.85 1.90
C LYS A 141 -27.82 28.42 2.60
N ASP A 142 -27.69 29.63 3.14
CA ASP A 142 -28.74 30.30 3.92
C ASP A 142 -29.32 29.46 5.08
N GLY A 143 -28.48 28.59 5.67
CA GLY A 143 -28.86 27.71 6.78
C GLY A 143 -29.47 26.37 6.36
N GLU A 144 -29.68 26.14 5.07
CA GLU A 144 -30.20 24.88 4.53
C GLU A 144 -29.07 24.03 3.91
N PRO A 145 -29.14 22.69 3.99
CA PRO A 145 -28.27 21.78 3.26
C PRO A 145 -28.11 22.17 1.79
N ASN A 146 -26.88 22.13 1.28
CA ASN A 146 -26.64 22.41 -0.13
C ASN A 146 -25.63 21.43 -0.73
N ALA A 147 -25.90 21.01 -1.97
CA ALA A 147 -24.95 20.22 -2.76
C ALA A 147 -23.99 21.17 -3.47
N ASN A 148 -22.73 21.15 -3.05
CA ASN A 148 -21.66 21.97 -3.56
C ASN A 148 -20.43 21.10 -3.80
N GLU A 149 -19.58 21.49 -4.75
CA GLU A 149 -18.27 20.87 -4.89
C GLU A 149 -17.37 21.33 -3.75
N VAL A 150 -16.85 20.38 -2.99
CA VAL A 150 -15.91 20.57 -1.89
C VAL A 150 -14.55 20.08 -2.36
N MET A 151 -13.55 20.96 -2.30
CA MET A 151 -12.20 20.72 -2.79
C MET A 151 -11.17 20.90 -1.68
N ILE A 152 -10.15 20.04 -1.68
CA ILE A 152 -8.98 20.18 -0.81
C ILE A 152 -7.79 20.61 -1.64
N TYR A 153 -7.14 21.68 -1.19
CA TYR A 153 -5.90 22.16 -1.79
C TYR A 153 -4.76 22.06 -0.79
N ASN A 154 -3.59 21.68 -1.29
CA ASN A 154 -2.34 21.89 -0.58
C ASN A 154 -2.04 23.39 -0.49
N ARG A 155 -1.82 23.89 0.72
CA ARG A 155 -1.61 25.31 0.99
C ARG A 155 -0.30 25.84 0.43
N THR A 156 0.73 24.99 0.41
CA THR A 156 2.07 25.34 -0.07
C THR A 156 2.13 25.38 -1.59
N THR A 157 1.58 24.35 -2.24
CA THR A 157 1.72 24.16 -3.70
C THR A 157 0.53 24.68 -4.49
N ALA A 158 -0.60 24.98 -3.82
CA ALA A 158 -1.89 25.27 -4.43
C ALA A 158 -2.42 24.14 -5.35
N LYS A 159 -1.87 22.92 -5.22
CA LYS A 159 -2.34 21.73 -5.93
C LYS A 159 -3.69 21.31 -5.35
N LEU A 160 -4.66 21.04 -6.22
CA LEU A 160 -5.89 20.32 -5.86
C LEU A 160 -5.53 18.87 -5.56
N GLU A 161 -5.82 18.40 -4.36
CA GLU A 161 -5.53 17.03 -3.94
C GLU A 161 -6.73 16.12 -4.18
N ASP A 162 -7.92 16.57 -3.80
CA ASP A 162 -9.15 15.81 -4.05
C ASP A 162 -10.39 16.70 -4.03
N LYS A 163 -11.52 16.16 -4.52
CA LYS A 163 -12.82 16.83 -4.53
C LYS A 163 -13.99 15.86 -4.42
N VAL A 164 -15.05 16.31 -3.76
CA VAL A 164 -16.33 15.59 -3.61
C VAL A 164 -17.49 16.56 -3.79
N THR A 165 -18.69 16.04 -4.01
CA THR A 165 -19.92 16.86 -3.92
C THR A 165 -20.63 16.56 -2.61
N SER A 166 -20.98 17.58 -1.84
CA SER A 166 -21.77 17.41 -0.63
C SER A 166 -23.19 16.91 -0.93
N ASN A 167 -23.79 16.21 0.03
CA ASN A 167 -25.12 15.68 -0.10
C ASN A 167 -26.18 16.80 -0.14
N ALA A 168 -27.07 16.80 -1.14
CA ALA A 168 -28.10 17.83 -1.29
C ALA A 168 -29.12 17.89 -0.14
N SER A 169 -29.35 16.78 0.57
CA SER A 169 -30.35 16.67 1.63
C SER A 169 -29.78 16.89 3.02
N THR A 170 -28.50 16.56 3.25
CA THR A 170 -27.86 16.68 4.57
C THR A 170 -26.75 17.72 4.62
N GLY A 171 -26.23 18.14 3.46
CA GLY A 171 -25.08 19.03 3.33
C GLY A 171 -23.77 18.31 3.60
N GLU A 172 -23.81 17.04 4.02
CA GLU A 172 -22.62 16.31 4.45
C GLU A 172 -21.66 16.04 3.30
N PHE A 173 -20.36 16.18 3.56
CA PHE A 173 -19.30 15.72 2.68
C PHE A 173 -18.32 14.84 3.43
N ASP A 174 -17.70 13.91 2.70
CA ASP A 174 -16.66 13.00 3.17
C ASP A 174 -15.55 13.00 2.13
N LEU A 175 -14.40 13.57 2.48
CA LEU A 175 -13.19 13.61 1.66
C LEU A 175 -12.14 12.70 2.26
N ARG A 176 -11.61 11.79 1.45
CA ARG A 176 -10.68 10.75 1.89
C ARG A 176 -9.50 10.67 0.94
N TRP A 177 -8.29 10.75 1.47
CA TRP A 177 -7.09 10.62 0.66
C TRP A 177 -5.94 9.99 1.45
N ARG A 178 -5.05 9.29 0.73
CA ARG A 178 -3.93 8.53 1.30
C ARG A 178 -2.57 9.23 1.15
N GLU A 179 -2.41 10.11 0.16
CA GLU A 179 -1.19 10.90 -0.05
C GLU A 179 -1.15 12.17 0.84
N TYR A 180 -1.52 12.05 2.10
CA TYR A 180 -1.40 13.17 3.02
C TYR A 180 0.01 13.23 3.61
N ASP A 181 0.63 14.40 3.50
CA ASP A 181 1.83 14.72 4.23
C ASP A 181 1.43 15.56 5.47
N PRO A 182 1.54 15.03 6.71
CA PRO A 182 1.21 15.77 7.92
C PRO A 182 2.08 17.00 8.16
N SER A 183 3.21 17.13 7.46
CA SER A 183 4.03 18.33 7.48
C SER A 183 3.51 19.45 6.57
N GLN A 184 2.57 19.15 5.67
CA GLN A 184 1.92 20.13 4.81
C GLN A 184 0.62 20.65 5.45
N GLU A 185 0.30 21.90 5.13
CA GLU A 185 -0.98 22.49 5.47
C GLU A 185 -1.95 22.35 4.29
N TYR A 186 -3.21 22.06 4.58
CA TYR A 186 -4.26 21.91 3.59
C TYR A 186 -5.44 22.80 3.96
N PHE A 187 -6.19 23.28 2.97
CA PHE A 187 -7.41 24.04 3.19
C PHE A 187 -8.54 23.52 2.31
N VAL A 188 -9.76 23.62 2.83
CA VAL A 188 -10.98 23.14 2.21
C VAL A 188 -11.76 24.34 1.67
N ILE A 189 -12.24 24.25 0.44
CA ILE A 189 -13.15 25.23 -0.16
C ILE A 189 -14.42 24.51 -0.62
N ALA A 190 -15.59 25.08 -0.33
CA ALA A 190 -16.84 24.71 -0.99
C ALA A 190 -17.16 25.76 -2.07
N ILE A 191 -17.42 25.32 -3.30
CA ILE A 191 -17.83 26.16 -4.43
C ILE A 191 -19.31 25.90 -4.72
N ASP A 192 -20.07 26.98 -4.89
CA ASP A 192 -21.47 26.91 -5.27
C ASP A 192 -21.67 26.74 -6.79
N ASP A 193 -22.90 26.45 -7.19
CA ASP A 193 -23.28 26.29 -8.62
C ASP A 193 -23.01 27.54 -9.47
N ASP A 194 -22.86 28.71 -8.83
CA ASP A 194 -22.55 29.98 -9.48
C ASP A 194 -21.04 30.17 -9.73
N GLY A 195 -20.20 29.22 -9.30
CA GLY A 195 -18.75 29.22 -9.47
C GLY A 195 -18.03 30.21 -8.56
N VAL A 196 -18.71 30.72 -7.54
CA VAL A 196 -18.15 31.68 -6.58
C VAL A 196 -17.59 30.90 -5.38
N PRO A 197 -16.29 31.04 -5.06
CA PRO A 197 -15.75 30.48 -3.83
C PRO A 197 -16.40 31.18 -2.65
N HIS A 198 -17.31 30.49 -1.97
CA HIS A 198 -17.73 30.94 -0.66
C HIS A 198 -16.65 30.51 0.33
N LEU A 199 -15.76 31.46 0.64
CA LEU A 199 -15.08 31.49 1.92
C LEU A 199 -16.14 31.79 2.98
N ASP A 200 -17.18 30.95 3.12
CA ASP A 200 -17.72 30.77 4.44
C ASP A 200 -16.53 30.15 5.17
N PRO A 201 -15.90 30.86 6.13
CA PRO A 201 -14.85 30.23 6.89
C PRO A 201 -15.59 29.09 7.55
N ILE A 202 -15.43 27.87 7.04
CA ILE A 202 -15.83 26.67 7.76
C ILE A 202 -15.08 26.88 9.06
N GLY A 203 -15.81 27.32 10.08
CA GLY A 203 -15.19 27.81 11.30
C GLY A 203 -14.23 26.73 11.73
N HIS A 204 -13.08 27.13 12.25
CA HIS A 204 -12.10 26.18 12.79
C HIS A 204 -12.76 25.14 13.75
N ASP A 205 -13.97 25.44 14.25
CA ASP A 205 -14.85 24.61 15.08
C ASP A 205 -15.79 23.61 14.34
N ARG A 206 -15.84 23.58 13.00
CA ARG A 206 -16.78 22.75 12.21
C ARG A 206 -16.13 21.71 11.29
N ILE A 207 -14.80 21.71 11.18
CA ILE A 207 -14.05 20.65 10.51
C ILE A 207 -13.52 19.71 11.58
N THR A 208 -14.07 18.50 11.66
CA THR A 208 -13.46 17.46 12.48
C THR A 208 -12.44 16.72 11.61
N LYS A 209 -11.15 17.00 11.83
CA LYS A 209 -10.08 16.18 11.27
C LYS A 209 -9.92 14.96 12.18
N THR A 210 -10.11 13.78 11.63
CA THR A 210 -9.93 12.53 12.37
C THR A 210 -8.99 11.63 11.57
N GLU A 211 -7.98 11.07 12.23
CA GLU A 211 -7.24 9.94 11.68
C GLU A 211 -8.16 8.72 11.71
N VAL A 212 -8.43 8.13 10.55
CA VAL A 212 -9.23 6.91 10.48
C VAL A 212 -8.25 5.75 10.42
N THR A 213 -8.27 4.92 11.47
CA THR A 213 -7.49 3.69 11.60
C THR A 213 -8.29 2.50 11.09
#